data_AF-X1MR00-F1
#
_entry.id   AF-X1MR00-F1
#
_cell.length_a   1.000
_cell.length_b   1.000
_cell.length_c   1.000
_cell.angle_alpha   90.00
_cell.angle_beta   90.00
_cell.angle_gamma   90.00
#
_symmetry.space_group_name_H-M   'P 1'
#
loop_
_entity.id
_entity.type
_entity.pdbx_description
1 polymer ?
#
loop_
_entity_poly.entity_id
_entity_poly.type
_entity_poly.pdbx_seq_one_letter_code
_entity_poly.pdbx_strand_id
1 'polypeptide(L)'
;TGIMNEPPITIRVQGPESKWRYENEWPVARRKETTFYLHPGGALDSKLYEGKDESDSFDHNATVGVCRGLEDEWAFPFGLPMDQRDDEALSLTYTTQPLPEDTEITGAPVMKLFVSTSADEGIISVKLNDVAPDGSSALITSSVLNLAQRESREAILTVKPGEVYRIVMKKVDG
;
A
#
# COMPACT_ATOMS: atom_id res chain seq x y z
N THR A 1 0.27 17.98 -35.98
CA THR A 1 1.27 18.89 -35.37
C THR A 1 0.97 19.21 -33.90
N GLY A 2 0.27 18.34 -33.16
CA GLY A 2 -0.07 18.56 -31.73
C GLY A 2 0.78 17.76 -30.72
N ILE A 3 1.29 16.59 -31.12
CA ILE A 3 2.00 15.63 -30.24
C ILE A 3 3.26 16.24 -29.57
N MET A 4 3.94 17.19 -30.23
CA MET A 4 5.14 17.81 -29.68
C MET A 4 4.86 18.93 -28.66
N ASN A 5 3.60 19.34 -28.50
CA ASN A 5 3.18 20.43 -27.60
C ASN A 5 2.34 19.93 -26.41
N GLU A 6 2.05 18.63 -26.35
CA GLU A 6 1.33 18.01 -25.23
C GLU A 6 2.32 17.68 -24.10
N PRO A 7 1.95 17.91 -22.83
CA PRO A 7 2.81 17.53 -21.72
C PRO A 7 3.12 16.01 -21.76
N PRO A 8 4.36 15.61 -21.43
CA PRO A 8 4.84 14.24 -21.65
C PRO A 8 4.11 13.20 -20.80
N ILE A 9 3.42 13.63 -19.74
CA ILE A 9 2.73 12.73 -18.80
C ILE A 9 1.27 13.14 -18.69
N THR A 10 0.40 12.15 -18.88
CA THR A 10 -1.03 12.26 -18.65
C THR A 10 -1.41 11.24 -17.58
N ILE A 11 -1.95 11.72 -16.46
CA ILE A 11 -2.41 10.88 -15.35
C ILE A 11 -3.92 11.05 -15.17
N ARG A 12 -4.59 9.97 -14.75
CA ARG A 12 -5.96 10.04 -14.26
C ARG A 12 -5.92 10.11 -12.73
N VAL A 13 -6.24 11.27 -12.17
CA VAL A 13 -6.38 11.43 -10.72
C VAL A 13 -7.72 10.81 -10.33
N GLN A 14 -7.67 9.75 -9.53
CA GLN A 14 -8.85 9.04 -9.05
C GLN A 14 -9.43 9.74 -7.81
N GLY A 15 -10.73 9.63 -7.63
CA GLY A 15 -11.49 10.27 -6.55
C GLY A 15 -12.94 10.56 -6.99
N PRO A 16 -13.74 11.21 -6.13
CA PRO A 16 -15.14 11.55 -6.43
C PRO A 16 -15.30 12.33 -7.74
N GLU A 17 -14.38 13.26 -8.01
CA GLU A 17 -14.29 14.02 -9.26
C GLU A 17 -13.08 13.59 -10.08
N SER A 18 -13.06 12.31 -10.47
CA SER A 18 -11.96 11.74 -11.26
C SER A 18 -11.72 12.54 -12.55
N LYS A 19 -10.49 13.00 -12.76
CA LYS A 19 -10.12 13.86 -13.90
C LYS A 19 -8.77 13.52 -14.49
N TRP A 20 -8.64 13.73 -15.79
CA TRP A 20 -7.35 13.72 -16.47
C TRP A 20 -6.56 14.98 -16.09
N ARG A 21 -5.29 14.81 -15.76
CA ARG A 21 -4.36 15.89 -15.47
C ARG A 21 -3.05 15.65 -16.21
N TYR A 22 -2.52 16.74 -16.76
CA TYR A 22 -1.23 16.74 -17.43
C TYR A 22 -0.13 17.15 -16.46
N GLU A 23 1.02 16.49 -16.56
CA GLU A 23 2.23 16.78 -15.78
C GLU A 23 3.45 16.85 -16.70
N ASN A 24 4.45 17.62 -16.29
CA ASN A 24 5.69 17.77 -17.06
C ASN A 24 6.79 16.77 -16.66
N GLU A 25 6.67 16.14 -15.49
CA GLU A 25 7.65 15.19 -14.97
C GLU A 25 7.02 14.16 -14.05
N TRP A 26 7.67 12.98 -13.98
CA TRP A 26 7.30 11.89 -13.09
C TRP A 26 8.52 11.44 -12.28
N PRO A 27 8.40 11.29 -10.95
CA PRO A 27 7.21 11.61 -10.16
C PRO A 27 7.01 13.13 -10.09
N VAL A 28 5.78 13.58 -9.81
CA VAL A 28 5.38 14.99 -9.87
C VAL A 28 6.33 15.90 -9.06
N ALA A 29 6.79 17.00 -9.66
CA ALA A 29 7.79 17.93 -9.09
C ALA A 29 7.40 18.48 -7.72
N ARG A 30 6.16 18.96 -7.64
CA ARG A 30 5.59 19.66 -6.48
C ARG A 30 5.12 18.70 -5.38
N ARG A 31 5.39 17.39 -5.51
CA ARG A 31 4.99 16.41 -4.51
C ARG A 31 5.68 16.71 -3.18
N LYS A 32 4.98 16.46 -2.08
CA LYS A 32 5.54 16.52 -0.74
C LYS A 32 5.56 15.11 -0.16
N GLU A 33 6.74 14.58 0.09
CA GLU A 33 6.87 13.31 0.81
C GLU A 33 6.40 13.52 2.25
N THR A 34 5.39 12.76 2.65
CA THR A 34 4.79 12.81 3.97
C THR A 34 4.87 11.41 4.57
N THR A 35 5.47 11.29 5.75
CA THR A 35 5.57 10.01 6.45
C THR A 35 4.39 9.85 7.37
N PHE A 36 3.75 8.68 7.32
CA PHE A 36 2.81 8.22 8.32
C PHE A 36 3.42 7.03 9.06
N TYR A 37 3.17 6.96 10.36
CA TYR A 37 3.68 5.97 11.28
C TYR A 37 2.53 5.08 11.77
N LEU A 38 2.80 3.79 11.89
CA LEU A 38 1.91 2.83 12.51
C LEU A 38 1.96 3.04 14.03
N HIS A 39 0.81 3.25 14.66
CA HIS A 39 0.69 3.45 16.11
C HIS A 39 -0.08 2.29 16.75
N PRO A 40 0.16 2.00 18.04
CA PRO A 40 -0.61 1.02 18.79
C PRO A 40 -2.12 1.30 18.72
N GLY A 41 -2.92 0.23 18.74
CA GLY A 41 -4.37 0.33 18.64
C GLY A 41 -4.88 0.62 17.22
N GLY A 42 -4.04 0.43 16.20
CA GLY A 42 -4.46 0.54 14.80
C GLY A 42 -4.60 1.99 14.30
N ALA A 43 -3.87 2.94 14.89
CA ALA A 43 -3.85 4.31 14.42
C ALA A 43 -2.72 4.54 13.39
N LEU A 44 -2.96 5.45 12.44
CA LEU A 44 -1.99 5.90 11.46
C LEU A 44 -1.84 7.43 11.59
N ASP A 45 -0.65 7.92 11.96
CA ASP A 45 -0.43 9.36 12.19
C ASP A 45 0.87 9.85 11.55
N SER A 46 0.90 11.12 11.15
CA SER A 46 2.10 11.79 10.63
C SER A 46 3.14 12.11 11.71
N LYS A 47 2.74 12.08 12.98
CA LYS A 47 3.62 12.22 14.13
C LYS A 47 4.17 10.87 14.54
N LEU A 48 5.46 10.83 14.87
CA LEU A 48 6.08 9.63 15.40
C LEU A 48 5.47 9.31 16.78
N TYR A 49 5.23 8.03 17.04
CA TYR A 49 4.80 7.57 18.36
C TYR A 49 5.96 7.73 19.36
N GLU A 50 5.72 8.46 20.46
CA GLU A 50 6.72 8.72 21.51
C GLU A 50 6.64 7.74 22.69
N GLY A 51 5.79 6.71 22.58
CA GLY A 51 5.70 5.66 23.60
C GLY A 51 6.82 4.64 23.51
N LYS A 52 6.60 3.46 24.11
CA LYS A 52 7.55 2.34 24.04
C LYS A 52 7.41 1.60 22.72
N ASP A 53 8.48 0.96 22.27
CA ASP A 53 8.42 0.03 21.15
C ASP A 53 7.44 -1.10 21.47
N GLU A 54 6.50 -1.33 20.55
CA GLU A 54 5.45 -2.34 20.64
C GLU A 54 5.32 -3.06 19.29
N SER A 55 4.65 -4.20 19.29
CA SER A 55 4.42 -5.00 18.08
C SER A 55 3.00 -5.55 18.08
N ASP A 56 2.35 -5.47 16.93
CA ASP A 56 1.11 -6.19 16.68
C ASP A 56 1.39 -7.56 16.05
N SER A 57 0.45 -8.49 16.22
CA SER A 57 0.56 -9.85 15.70
C SER A 57 -0.79 -10.35 15.22
N PHE A 58 -0.78 -11.18 14.19
CA PHE A 58 -1.97 -11.81 13.64
C PHE A 58 -1.60 -13.20 13.10
N ASP A 59 -2.57 -14.10 13.07
CA ASP A 59 -2.39 -15.41 12.44
C ASP A 59 -2.64 -15.29 10.93
N HIS A 60 -1.72 -15.85 10.13
CA HIS A 60 -1.87 -15.88 8.69
C HIS A 60 -3.11 -16.71 8.30
N ASN A 61 -3.95 -16.14 7.44
CA ASN A 61 -5.07 -16.83 6.82
C ASN A 61 -4.95 -16.74 5.29
N ALA A 62 -4.85 -17.91 4.65
CA ALA A 62 -4.68 -18.03 3.20
C ALA A 62 -5.88 -17.54 2.37
N THR A 63 -7.04 -17.29 3.00
CA THR A 63 -8.20 -16.71 2.30
C THR A 63 -8.17 -15.19 2.25
N VAL A 64 -7.23 -14.53 2.94
CA VAL A 64 -7.10 -13.08 2.93
C VAL A 64 -6.41 -12.63 1.66
N GLY A 65 -7.00 -11.65 0.97
CA GLY A 65 -6.51 -11.09 -0.28
C GLY A 65 -7.47 -11.26 -1.45
N VAL A 66 -8.60 -11.96 -1.26
CA VAL A 66 -9.61 -12.19 -2.31
C VAL A 66 -10.21 -10.87 -2.79
N CYS A 67 -10.44 -9.92 -1.88
CA CYS A 67 -11.01 -8.62 -2.24
C CYS A 67 -10.04 -7.72 -3.01
N ARG A 68 -8.73 -7.99 -3.02
CA ARG A 68 -7.74 -7.20 -3.77
C ARG A 68 -8.03 -7.18 -5.28
N GLY A 69 -8.71 -8.19 -5.80
CA GLY A 69 -8.91 -8.37 -7.23
C GLY A 69 -7.68 -8.94 -7.92
N LEU A 70 -7.79 -9.12 -9.23
CA LEU A 70 -6.76 -9.65 -10.10
C LEU A 70 -5.98 -8.50 -10.75
N GLU A 71 -4.65 -8.58 -10.71
CA GLU A 71 -3.78 -7.71 -11.51
C GLU A 71 -3.59 -8.32 -12.91
N ASP A 72 -4.69 -8.51 -13.63
CA ASP A 72 -4.70 -9.09 -14.99
C ASP A 72 -5.64 -8.29 -15.90
N GLU A 73 -5.09 -7.70 -16.96
CA GLU A 73 -5.84 -6.93 -17.95
C GLU A 73 -6.90 -7.79 -18.68
N TRP A 74 -6.68 -9.10 -18.77
CA TRP A 74 -7.65 -10.04 -19.37
C TRP A 74 -8.81 -10.37 -18.43
N ALA A 75 -8.66 -10.11 -17.13
CA ALA A 75 -9.73 -10.33 -16.18
C ALA A 75 -10.85 -9.30 -16.36
N PHE A 76 -10.57 -8.10 -16.88
CA PHE A 76 -11.55 -7.02 -17.01
C PHE A 76 -12.79 -7.42 -17.85
N PRO A 77 -14.03 -7.13 -17.40
CA PRO A 77 -14.40 -6.35 -16.20
C PRO A 77 -14.50 -7.18 -14.91
N PHE A 78 -14.19 -8.47 -14.96
CA PHE A 78 -14.15 -9.35 -13.81
C PHE A 78 -12.84 -9.15 -13.01
N GLY A 79 -12.86 -9.48 -11.72
CA GLY A 79 -11.65 -9.37 -10.88
C GLY A 79 -11.20 -7.94 -10.57
N LEU A 80 -12.05 -6.93 -10.75
CA LEU A 80 -11.79 -5.60 -10.18
C LEU A 80 -11.71 -5.68 -8.64
N PRO A 81 -10.92 -4.81 -8.00
CA PRO A 81 -10.90 -4.72 -6.54
C PRO A 81 -12.31 -4.51 -5.99
N MET A 82 -12.65 -5.29 -4.97
CA MET A 82 -13.91 -5.18 -4.24
C MET A 82 -13.73 -4.23 -3.04
N ASP A 83 -14.79 -4.07 -2.25
CA ASP A 83 -14.67 -3.49 -0.92
C ASP A 83 -13.69 -4.33 -0.07
N GLN A 84 -12.73 -3.66 0.57
CA GLN A 84 -11.63 -4.33 1.27
C GLN A 84 -12.01 -4.82 2.67
N ARG A 85 -13.19 -4.46 3.20
CA ARG A 85 -13.59 -4.76 4.59
C ARG A 85 -13.49 -6.24 4.98
N ASP A 86 -13.82 -7.16 4.07
CA ASP A 86 -13.75 -8.60 4.36
C ASP A 86 -12.30 -9.09 4.57
N ASP A 87 -11.34 -8.55 3.80
CA ASP A 87 -9.91 -8.82 4.00
C ASP A 87 -9.39 -8.10 5.26
N GLU A 88 -9.85 -6.87 5.50
CA GLU A 88 -9.44 -6.03 6.64
C GLU A 88 -9.84 -6.64 7.97
N ALA A 89 -11.01 -7.29 8.05
CA ALA A 89 -11.47 -7.99 9.24
C ALA A 89 -10.53 -9.12 9.70
N LEU A 90 -9.63 -9.57 8.82
CA LEU A 90 -8.66 -10.65 9.06
C LEU A 90 -7.21 -10.16 8.94
N SER A 91 -7.00 -8.84 8.91
CA SER A 91 -5.69 -8.21 8.73
C SER A 91 -5.39 -7.23 9.87
N LEU A 92 -4.12 -6.85 10.03
CA LEU A 92 -3.77 -5.66 10.81
C LEU A 92 -4.14 -4.41 10.01
N THR A 93 -4.94 -3.52 10.61
CA THR A 93 -5.38 -2.27 9.99
C THR A 93 -4.88 -1.06 10.78
N TYR A 94 -4.37 -0.06 10.06
CA TYR A 94 -3.94 1.21 10.63
C TYR A 94 -4.61 2.35 9.87
N THR A 95 -5.40 3.15 10.57
CA THR A 95 -6.27 4.15 9.95
C THR A 95 -6.01 5.53 10.54
N THR A 96 -6.03 6.55 9.70
CA THR A 96 -5.92 7.94 10.16
C THR A 96 -7.20 8.36 10.87
N GLN A 97 -7.16 9.47 11.59
CA GLN A 97 -8.40 10.23 11.80
C GLN A 97 -8.95 10.70 10.44
N PRO A 98 -10.26 11.02 10.34
CA PRO A 98 -10.81 11.62 9.14
C PRO A 98 -9.93 12.80 8.68
N LEU A 99 -9.55 12.79 7.40
CA LEU A 99 -8.70 13.83 6.86
C LEU A 99 -9.45 15.16 6.87
N PRO A 100 -8.82 16.27 7.29
CA PRO A 100 -9.50 17.56 7.44
C PRO A 100 -9.81 18.23 6.10
N GLU A 101 -9.15 17.79 5.02
CA GLU A 101 -9.29 18.29 3.66
C GLU A 101 -8.98 17.20 2.64
N ASP A 102 -9.45 17.40 1.40
CA ASP A 102 -9.17 16.53 0.27
C ASP A 102 -7.65 16.35 0.10
N THR A 103 -7.19 15.12 0.27
CA THR A 103 -5.76 14.79 0.23
C THR A 103 -5.47 13.94 -0.98
N GLU A 104 -4.66 14.47 -1.89
CA GLU A 104 -4.25 13.75 -3.09
C GLU A 104 -2.95 12.97 -2.88
N ILE A 105 -2.97 11.67 -3.19
CA ILE A 105 -1.79 10.81 -3.24
C ILE A 105 -1.45 10.52 -4.70
N THR A 106 -0.45 11.22 -5.24
CA THR A 106 0.07 11.01 -6.60
C THR A 106 1.56 10.70 -6.55
N GLY A 107 1.91 9.44 -6.82
CA GLY A 107 3.29 8.96 -6.83
C GLY A 107 3.36 7.46 -6.52
N ALA A 108 4.50 7.03 -5.99
CA ALA A 108 4.74 5.65 -5.59
C ALA A 108 4.91 5.59 -4.05
N PRO A 109 3.85 5.27 -3.29
CA PRO A 109 3.96 5.07 -1.84
C PRO A 109 4.98 3.99 -1.49
N VAL A 110 5.70 4.20 -0.38
CA VAL A 110 6.71 3.27 0.14
C VAL A 110 6.34 2.91 1.57
N MET A 111 6.26 1.62 1.83
CA MET A 111 6.07 1.07 3.17
C MET A 111 7.42 0.57 3.71
N LYS A 112 7.74 0.90 4.96
CA LYS A 112 8.94 0.43 5.67
C LYS A 112 8.48 -0.26 6.94
N LEU A 113 8.77 -1.55 7.08
CA LEU A 113 8.32 -2.35 8.21
C LEU A 113 9.48 -3.07 8.88
N PHE A 114 9.31 -3.32 10.17
CA PHE A 114 10.03 -4.34 10.90
C PHE A 114 9.06 -5.51 11.10
N VAL A 115 9.42 -6.69 10.61
CA VAL A 115 8.53 -7.87 10.60
C VAL A 115 9.27 -9.11 11.06
N SER A 116 8.57 -9.99 11.75
CA SER A 116 9.05 -11.33 12.12
C SER A 116 7.94 -12.35 11.87
N THR A 117 8.31 -13.61 11.67
CA THR A 117 7.37 -14.73 11.49
C THR A 117 7.83 -15.91 12.34
N SER A 118 6.90 -16.78 12.76
CA SER A 118 7.22 -18.06 13.41
C SER A 118 7.53 -19.17 12.40
N ALA A 119 7.26 -18.94 11.11
CA ALA A 119 7.59 -19.86 10.03
C ALA A 119 9.00 -19.61 9.46
N ASP A 120 9.51 -20.56 8.69
CA ASP A 120 10.76 -20.48 7.93
C ASP A 120 10.58 -19.88 6.53
N GLU A 121 9.37 -19.39 6.24
CA GLU A 121 9.00 -18.63 5.06
C GLU A 121 7.95 -17.56 5.42
N GLY A 122 7.66 -16.65 4.48
CA GLY A 122 6.59 -15.69 4.68
C GLY A 122 6.39 -14.75 3.50
N ILE A 123 5.13 -14.43 3.23
CA ILE A 123 4.74 -13.42 2.25
C ILE A 123 4.05 -12.30 3.01
N ILE A 124 4.56 -11.07 2.85
CA ILE A 124 3.98 -9.87 3.41
C ILE A 124 3.20 -9.16 2.30
N SER A 125 1.92 -8.92 2.54
CA SER A 125 1.06 -8.11 1.68
C SER A 125 0.71 -6.82 2.40
N VAL A 126 0.81 -5.69 1.71
CA VAL A 126 0.42 -4.37 2.23
C VAL A 126 -0.52 -3.73 1.24
N LYS A 127 -1.62 -3.18 1.75
CA LYS A 127 -2.62 -2.45 0.98
C LYS A 127 -2.76 -1.02 1.54
N LEU A 128 -2.84 -0.05 0.65
CA LEU A 128 -3.23 1.32 0.95
C LEU A 128 -4.66 1.50 0.43
N ASN A 129 -5.58 1.87 1.31
CA ASN A 129 -6.99 1.99 1.02
C ASN A 129 -7.50 3.41 1.32
N ASP A 130 -8.55 3.81 0.61
CA ASP A 130 -9.38 4.98 0.89
C ASP A 130 -10.63 4.52 1.66
N VAL A 131 -10.83 5.03 2.88
CA VAL A 131 -11.98 4.67 3.72
C VAL A 131 -12.97 5.82 3.71
N ALA A 132 -14.13 5.59 3.10
CA ALA A 132 -15.19 6.58 2.99
C ALA A 132 -15.91 6.79 4.33
N PRO A 133 -16.67 7.89 4.51
CA PRO A 133 -17.41 8.16 5.73
C PRO A 133 -18.47 7.11 6.12
N ASP A 134 -18.95 6.33 5.15
CA ASP A 134 -19.87 5.21 5.39
C ASP A 134 -19.16 3.91 5.80
N GLY A 135 -17.83 3.93 5.86
CA GLY A 135 -16.96 2.81 6.21
C GLY A 135 -16.58 1.91 5.05
N SER A 136 -17.04 2.17 3.82
CA SER A 136 -16.56 1.42 2.65
C SER A 136 -15.06 1.65 2.44
N SER A 137 -14.33 0.60 2.08
CA SER A 137 -12.87 0.64 1.91
C SER A 137 -12.49 0.29 0.48
N ALA A 138 -11.93 1.26 -0.24
CA ALA A 138 -11.54 1.14 -1.63
C ALA A 138 -10.01 0.99 -1.76
N LEU A 139 -9.55 -0.01 -2.51
CA LEU A 139 -8.12 -0.22 -2.75
C LEU A 139 -7.52 0.91 -3.62
N ILE A 140 -6.52 1.62 -3.10
CA ILE A 140 -5.73 2.60 -3.87
C ILE A 140 -4.58 1.88 -4.58
N THR A 141 -3.77 1.16 -3.80
CA THR A 141 -2.60 0.41 -4.31
C THR A 141 -2.14 -0.61 -3.29
N SER A 142 -1.32 -1.55 -3.73
CA SER A 142 -0.85 -2.62 -2.86
C SER A 142 0.45 -3.24 -3.37
N SER A 143 1.18 -3.90 -2.47
CA SER A 143 2.44 -4.56 -2.76
C SER A 143 2.51 -5.91 -2.04
N VAL A 144 3.27 -6.84 -2.59
CA VAL A 144 3.51 -8.17 -2.00
C VAL A 144 5.01 -8.41 -2.02
N LEU A 145 5.55 -8.92 -0.93
CA LEU A 145 6.96 -9.22 -0.76
C LEU A 145 7.11 -10.61 -0.16
N ASN A 146 7.86 -11.49 -0.83
CA ASN A 146 8.36 -12.70 -0.21
C ASN A 146 9.56 -12.34 0.69
N LEU A 147 9.52 -12.70 1.98
CA LEU A 147 10.58 -12.42 2.95
C LEU A 147 11.93 -13.04 2.55
N ALA A 148 11.93 -14.15 1.82
CA ALA A 148 13.16 -14.73 1.28
C ALA A 148 13.80 -13.82 0.21
N GLN A 149 13.02 -12.96 -0.45
CA GLN A 149 13.44 -12.00 -1.47
C GLN A 149 13.49 -10.55 -0.94
N ARG A 150 13.58 -10.38 0.39
CA ARG A 150 13.54 -9.06 1.06
C ARG A 150 14.61 -8.07 0.62
N GLU A 151 15.73 -8.55 0.09
CA GLU A 151 16.83 -7.69 -0.40
C GLU A 151 16.79 -7.48 -1.91
N SER A 152 16.46 -8.52 -2.68
CA SER A 152 16.27 -8.45 -4.14
C SER A 152 15.42 -9.62 -4.63
N ARG A 153 14.85 -9.51 -5.84
CA ARG A 153 14.09 -10.60 -6.48
C ARG A 153 14.97 -11.78 -6.89
N GLU A 154 16.26 -11.55 -7.06
CA GLU A 154 17.24 -12.52 -7.55
C GLU A 154 17.88 -13.33 -6.41
N ALA A 155 17.93 -12.76 -5.21
CA ALA A 155 18.49 -13.42 -4.03
C ALA A 155 17.40 -14.12 -3.23
N ILE A 156 17.62 -15.39 -2.91
CA ILE A 156 16.79 -16.16 -1.99
C ILE A 156 17.58 -16.35 -0.69
N LEU A 157 17.13 -15.69 0.36
CA LEU A 157 17.73 -15.69 1.68
C LEU A 157 16.88 -16.52 2.64
N THR A 158 17.54 -17.26 3.54
CA THR A 158 16.84 -17.95 4.63
C THR A 158 16.04 -16.97 5.47
N VAL A 159 14.83 -17.38 5.87
CA VAL A 159 14.00 -16.74 6.88
C VAL A 159 14.09 -17.59 8.15
N LYS A 160 14.52 -16.98 9.25
CA LYS A 160 14.66 -17.65 10.54
C LYS A 160 13.47 -17.28 11.41
N PRO A 161 12.75 -18.27 11.96
CA PRO A 161 11.67 -18.02 12.91
C PRO A 161 12.09 -17.08 14.04
N GLY A 162 11.30 -16.04 14.30
CA GLY A 162 11.49 -15.06 15.36
C GLY A 162 12.54 -13.97 15.09
N GLU A 163 13.29 -14.04 13.98
CA GLU A 163 14.20 -12.96 13.59
C GLU A 163 13.41 -11.78 13.02
N VAL A 164 13.76 -10.56 13.44
CA VAL A 164 13.14 -9.32 12.96
C VAL A 164 13.88 -8.82 11.73
N TYR A 165 13.17 -8.68 10.63
CA TYR A 165 13.67 -8.15 9.37
C TYR A 165 13.13 -6.75 9.11
N ARG A 166 14.04 -5.84 8.73
CA ARG A 166 13.64 -4.56 8.14
C ARG A 166 13.38 -4.75 6.66
N ILE A 167 12.16 -4.49 6.21
CA ILE A 167 11.76 -4.60 4.81
C ILE A 167 11.30 -3.24 4.26
N VAL A 168 11.51 -3.05 2.96
CA VAL A 168 11.04 -1.87 2.23
C VAL A 168 10.19 -2.36 1.06
N MET A 169 8.90 -2.04 1.09
CA MET A 169 7.94 -2.42 0.07
C MET A 169 7.56 -1.19 -0.72
N LYS A 170 7.77 -1.25 -2.02
CA LYS A 170 7.31 -0.25 -3.00
C LYS A 170 6.61 -1.00 -4.13
N LYS A 171 5.65 -0.37 -4.79
CA LYS A 171 5.18 -0.91 -6.07
C LYS A 171 6.36 -0.83 -7.04
N VAL A 172 6.81 -1.97 -7.55
CA VAL A 172 7.87 -2.01 -8.56
C VAL A 172 7.17 -1.62 -9.86
N ASP A 173 7.58 -0.50 -10.45
CA ASP A 173 7.18 -0.15 -11.81
C ASP A 173 7.64 -1.30 -12.72
N GLY A 174 6.68 -1.93 -13.40
CA GLY A 174 6.92 -3.02 -14.34
C GLY A 174 7.70 -2.58 -15.57
#